data_AF-A0A2X0XCH0-F1
#
_entry.id   AF-A0A2X0XCH0-F1
#
_cell.length_a   1.000
_cell.length_b   1.000
_cell.length_c   1.000
_cell.angle_alpha   90.00
_cell.angle_beta   90.00
_cell.angle_gamma   90.00
#
_symmetry.space_group_name_H-M   'P 1'
#
loop_
_entity.id
_entity.type
_entity.pdbx_description
1 polymer ?
#
loop_
_entity_poly.entity_id
_entity_poly.type
_entity_poly.pdbx_seq_one_letter_code
_entity_poly.pdbx_strand_id
1 'polypeptide(L)'
;MNKLVNDVYERNFDHLIADASFPINKAIVSLVAGQGVLVRGSVVGKNEAGNAVLFGGDTVVKPEFILTDDVDTGDQAGDAINATVYVSGAFNRNALVIAGEEKVDSIESELKTYGIYLKIVL
;
A
#
# COMPACT_ATOMS: atom_id res chain seq x y z
N MET A 1 28.54 -22.33 9.15
CA MET A 1 27.28 -23.09 9.27
C MET A 1 26.19 -22.17 8.77
N ASN A 2 25.61 -22.50 7.61
CA ASN A 2 24.91 -21.55 6.75
C ASN A 2 23.52 -21.26 7.31
N LYS A 3 23.22 -19.98 7.57
CA LYS A 3 21.91 -19.45 8.01
C LYS A 3 20.74 -20.00 7.18
N LEU A 4 21.01 -20.25 5.89
CA LEU A 4 20.09 -20.82 4.90
C LEU A 4 19.51 -22.20 5.25
N VAL A 5 20.11 -22.99 6.14
CA VAL A 5 19.59 -24.33 6.50
C VAL A 5 18.50 -24.26 7.58
N ASN A 6 18.51 -23.23 8.43
CA ASN A 6 17.61 -23.13 9.57
C ASN A 6 16.31 -22.38 9.26
N ASP A 7 16.28 -21.56 8.20
CA ASP A 7 15.13 -20.72 7.85
C ASP A 7 14.23 -21.40 6.78
N VAL A 8 14.62 -22.57 6.28
CA VAL A 8 13.78 -23.38 5.40
C VAL A 8 12.55 -23.78 6.22
N TYR A 9 11.35 -23.38 5.77
CA TYR A 9 10.03 -23.60 6.39
C TYR A 9 9.48 -22.51 7.33
N GLU A 10 10.18 -21.39 7.58
CA GLU A 10 9.55 -20.27 8.28
C GLU A 10 8.49 -19.58 7.41
N ARG A 11 7.27 -19.45 7.95
CA ARG A 11 6.17 -18.68 7.34
C ARG A 11 5.88 -17.46 8.21
N ASN A 12 6.31 -16.29 7.73
CA ASN A 12 5.99 -15.02 8.34
C ASN A 12 4.80 -14.39 7.64
N PHE A 13 3.72 -14.14 8.39
CA PHE A 13 2.58 -13.39 7.88
C PHE A 13 2.87 -11.90 7.94
N ASP A 14 2.44 -11.16 6.93
CA ASP A 14 2.59 -9.70 6.84
C ASP A 14 1.66 -8.94 7.81
N HIS A 15 0.65 -9.62 8.36
CA HIS A 15 -0.39 -9.07 9.24
C HIS A 15 -1.09 -7.83 8.66
N LEU A 16 -1.15 -7.67 7.33
CA LEU A 16 -1.72 -6.47 6.70
C LEU A 16 -3.24 -6.39 6.85
N ILE A 17 -3.94 -7.52 6.73
CA ILE A 17 -5.39 -7.59 6.90
C ILE A 17 -5.70 -7.77 8.38
N ALA A 18 -6.44 -6.81 8.96
CA ALA A 18 -6.78 -6.83 10.39
C ALA A 18 -8.06 -7.62 10.68
N ASP A 19 -9.05 -7.55 9.78
CA ASP A 19 -10.37 -8.15 10.00
C ASP A 19 -11.13 -8.34 8.68
N ALA A 20 -12.03 -9.32 8.65
CA ALA A 20 -12.92 -9.63 7.54
C ALA A 20 -14.34 -9.02 7.69
N SER A 21 -14.62 -8.27 8.76
CA SER A 21 -15.93 -7.62 8.97
C SER A 21 -16.33 -6.62 7.88
N PHE A 22 -15.36 -6.05 7.16
CA PHE A 22 -15.59 -5.16 6.03
C PHE A 22 -15.25 -5.89 4.73
N PRO A 23 -16.08 -5.77 3.67
CA PRO A 23 -15.76 -6.37 2.38
C PRO A 23 -14.41 -5.86 1.86
N ILE A 24 -13.53 -6.81 1.53
CA ILE A 24 -12.22 -6.52 0.94
C ILE A 24 -12.38 -6.54 -0.58
N ASN A 25 -12.44 -5.35 -1.18
CA ASN A 25 -12.54 -5.20 -2.62
C ASN A 25 -11.21 -4.75 -3.22
N LYS A 26 -10.96 -5.18 -4.45
CA LYS A 26 -9.75 -4.85 -5.21
C LYS A 26 -10.11 -4.17 -6.52
N ALA A 27 -9.24 -3.28 -6.99
CA ALA A 27 -9.32 -2.66 -8.29
C ALA A 27 -7.92 -2.58 -8.93
N ILE A 28 -7.89 -2.30 -10.23
CA ILE A 28 -6.66 -2.03 -10.97
C ILE A 28 -6.48 -0.51 -11.05
N VAL A 29 -5.24 -0.06 -10.81
CA VAL A 29 -4.81 1.33 -10.99
C VAL A 29 -3.54 1.37 -11.82
N SER A 30 -3.34 2.45 -12.55
CA SER A 30 -2.11 2.70 -13.30
C SER A 30 -1.15 3.51 -12.44
N LEU A 31 -0.07 2.89 -11.98
CA LEU A 31 1.01 3.55 -11.24
C LEU A 31 1.93 4.30 -12.20
N VAL A 32 2.36 5.49 -11.81
CA VAL A 32 3.41 6.22 -12.53
C VAL A 32 4.73 5.45 -12.45
N ALA A 33 5.49 5.37 -13.54
CA ALA A 33 6.83 4.78 -13.54
C ALA A 33 7.84 5.67 -12.79
N GLY A 34 8.94 5.10 -12.31
CA GLY A 34 10.01 5.86 -11.68
C GLY A 34 9.85 6.09 -10.18
N GLN A 35 8.99 5.32 -9.50
CA GLN A 35 8.78 5.40 -8.05
C GLN A 35 9.59 4.34 -7.29
N GLY A 36 10.44 3.58 -7.98
CA GLY A 36 11.16 2.43 -7.44
C GLY A 36 10.25 1.24 -7.17
N VAL A 37 10.62 0.44 -6.17
CA VAL A 37 9.86 -0.74 -5.73
C VAL A 37 8.91 -0.34 -4.62
N LEU A 38 7.61 -0.39 -4.90
CA LEU A 38 6.55 -0.17 -3.92
C LEU A 38 6.14 -1.51 -3.32
N VAL A 39 6.12 -1.60 -1.99
CA VAL A 39 5.77 -2.86 -1.30
C VAL A 39 4.28 -2.96 -1.02
N ARG A 40 3.78 -4.19 -0.89
CA ARG A 40 2.43 -4.48 -0.40
C ARG A 40 2.16 -3.75 0.92
N GLY A 41 0.98 -3.16 1.05
CA GLY A 41 0.64 -2.31 2.19
C GLY A 41 1.01 -0.83 2.02
N SER A 42 1.73 -0.47 0.95
CA SER A 42 1.98 0.94 0.64
C SER A 42 0.70 1.68 0.31
N VAL A 43 0.55 2.85 0.91
CA VAL A 43 -0.58 3.76 0.65
C VAL A 43 -0.30 4.55 -0.61
N VAL A 44 -1.27 4.60 -1.53
CA VAL A 44 -1.16 5.31 -2.80
C VAL A 44 -2.37 6.20 -3.02
N GLY A 45 -2.19 7.24 -3.83
CA GLY A 45 -3.20 8.22 -4.17
C GLY A 45 -3.18 8.56 -5.64
N LYS A 46 -4.31 9.01 -6.20
CA LYS A 46 -4.34 9.50 -7.58
C LYS A 46 -3.82 10.92 -7.67
N ASN A 47 -2.98 11.17 -8.66
CA ASN A 47 -2.60 12.52 -9.07
C ASN A 47 -3.69 13.15 -9.97
N GLU A 48 -3.47 14.40 -10.39
CA GLU A 48 -4.40 15.13 -11.26
C GLU A 48 -4.62 14.46 -12.63
N ALA A 49 -3.66 13.66 -13.10
CA ALA A 49 -3.76 12.89 -14.33
C ALA A 49 -4.53 11.56 -14.16
N GLY A 50 -4.95 11.22 -12.95
CA GLY A 50 -5.67 9.99 -12.63
C GLY A 50 -4.79 8.75 -12.43
N ASN A 51 -3.47 8.90 -12.50
CA ASN A 51 -2.51 7.83 -12.22
C ASN A 51 -2.18 7.78 -10.73
N ALA A 52 -1.95 6.58 -10.22
CA ALA A 52 -1.60 6.35 -8.83
C ALA A 52 -0.11 6.64 -8.58
N VAL A 53 0.16 7.30 -7.45
CA VAL A 53 1.51 7.60 -6.95
C VAL A 53 1.58 7.31 -5.46
N LEU A 54 2.78 7.05 -4.96
CA LEU A 54 3.07 6.77 -3.57
C LEU A 54 2.68 7.96 -2.69
N PHE A 55 1.89 7.70 -1.66
CA PHE A 55 1.51 8.72 -0.70
C PHE A 55 2.71 9.11 0.18
N GLY A 56 2.94 10.42 0.33
CA GLY A 56 4.10 10.96 1.02
C GLY A 56 5.40 10.93 0.20
N GLY A 57 5.32 10.61 -1.10
CA GLY A 57 6.43 10.78 -2.04
C GLY A 57 6.52 12.20 -2.61
N ASP A 58 7.20 12.35 -3.75
CA ASP A 58 7.45 13.67 -4.38
C ASP A 58 6.18 14.39 -4.85
N THR A 59 5.14 13.62 -5.21
CA THR A 59 3.86 14.17 -5.65
C THR A 59 2.88 14.17 -4.48
N VAL A 60 2.39 15.36 -4.12
CA VAL A 60 1.36 15.50 -3.08
C VAL A 60 0.03 14.98 -3.59
N VAL A 61 -0.44 13.89 -3.00
CA VAL A 61 -1.73 13.26 -3.29
C VAL A 61 -2.47 12.94 -2.01
N LYS A 62 -3.77 12.74 -2.11
CA LYS A 62 -4.56 12.20 -1.01
C LYS A 62 -4.39 10.68 -0.93
N PRO A 63 -4.38 10.09 0.27
CA PRO A 63 -4.34 8.64 0.43
C PRO A 63 -5.70 8.04 0.06
N GLU A 64 -5.73 7.17 -0.95
CA GLU A 64 -6.98 6.59 -1.48
C GLU A 64 -6.99 5.06 -1.47
N PHE A 65 -5.85 4.43 -1.72
CA PHE A 65 -5.74 2.99 -1.92
C PHE A 65 -4.54 2.39 -1.19
N ILE A 66 -4.53 1.07 -1.06
CA ILE A 66 -3.40 0.30 -0.50
C ILE A 66 -2.96 -0.76 -1.51
N LEU A 67 -1.66 -0.88 -1.78
CA LEU A 67 -1.15 -1.89 -2.72
C LEU A 67 -1.38 -3.33 -2.22
N THR A 68 -1.83 -4.20 -3.13
CA THR A 68 -2.01 -5.63 -2.83
C THR A 68 -0.75 -6.46 -3.02
N ASP A 69 0.21 -5.99 -3.80
CA ASP A 69 1.40 -6.75 -4.13
C ASP A 69 2.59 -5.78 -4.22
N ASP A 70 3.80 -6.32 -4.15
CA ASP A 70 4.98 -5.55 -4.46
C ASP A 70 4.98 -5.23 -5.97
N VAL A 71 5.21 -3.97 -6.31
CA VAL A 71 5.24 -3.50 -7.69
C VAL A 71 6.52 -2.71 -7.92
N ASP A 72 7.35 -3.21 -8.83
CA ASP A 72 8.50 -2.49 -9.34
C ASP A 72 8.05 -1.55 -10.45
N THR A 73 8.14 -0.24 -10.18
CA THR A 73 7.84 0.81 -11.15
C THR A 73 9.09 1.33 -11.88
N GLY A 74 10.25 0.74 -11.58
CA GLY A 74 11.56 1.19 -12.02
C GLY A 74 11.99 2.51 -11.38
N ASP A 75 13.26 2.89 -11.62
CA ASP A 75 13.86 4.13 -11.11
C ASP A 75 13.79 5.30 -12.12
N GLN A 76 13.17 5.08 -13.28
CA GLN A 76 13.12 6.04 -14.38
C GLN A 76 11.70 6.26 -14.87
N ALA A 77 11.45 7.45 -15.42
CA ALA A 77 10.19 7.74 -16.11
C ALA A 77 9.98 6.77 -17.29
N GLY A 78 8.73 6.40 -17.53
CA GLY A 78 8.34 5.41 -18.52
C GLY A 78 6.82 5.23 -18.55
N ASP A 79 6.39 4.12 -19.14
CA ASP A 79 4.97 3.77 -19.23
C ASP A 79 4.39 3.42 -17.87
N ALA A 80 3.13 3.81 -17.65
CA ALA A 80 2.44 3.51 -16.39
C ALA A 80 2.28 1.99 -16.20
N ILE A 81 2.50 1.52 -14.97
CA ILE A 81 2.45 0.11 -14.61
C ILE A 81 1.09 -0.18 -13.98
N ASN A 82 0.37 -1.19 -14.47
CA ASN A 82 -0.87 -1.60 -13.84
C ASN A 82 -0.59 -2.36 -12.54
N ALA A 83 -1.17 -1.89 -11.44
CA ALA A 83 -1.09 -2.51 -10.13
C ALA A 83 -2.49 -2.81 -9.60
N THR A 84 -2.58 -3.84 -8.76
CA THR A 84 -3.80 -4.13 -8.03
C THR A 84 -3.74 -3.45 -6.66
N VAL A 85 -4.84 -2.81 -6.28
CA VAL A 85 -4.97 -2.11 -5.00
C VAL A 85 -6.24 -2.55 -4.27
N TYR A 86 -6.22 -2.46 -2.96
CA TYR A 86 -7.40 -2.51 -2.12
C TYR A 86 -8.13 -1.17 -2.19
N VAL A 87 -9.44 -1.24 -2.44
CA VAL A 87 -10.35 -0.07 -2.43
C VAL A 87 -11.29 -0.08 -1.24
N SER A 88 -11.35 -1.17 -0.48
CA SER A 88 -12.09 -1.25 0.79
C SER A 88 -11.55 -2.40 1.64
N GLY A 89 -11.80 -2.34 2.94
CA GLY A 89 -11.46 -3.41 3.89
C GLY A 89 -11.00 -2.88 5.25
N ALA A 90 -10.64 -3.79 6.16
CA ALA A 90 -10.03 -3.45 7.44
C ALA A 90 -8.56 -3.89 7.49
N PHE A 91 -7.66 -2.92 7.68
CA PHE A 91 -6.22 -3.11 7.60
C PHE A 91 -5.52 -2.81 8.92
N ASN A 92 -4.42 -3.52 9.16
CA ASN A 92 -3.61 -3.30 10.34
C ASN A 92 -2.80 -2.02 10.15
N ARG A 93 -3.06 -1.07 11.03
CA ARG A 93 -2.41 0.23 11.08
C ARG A 93 -0.88 0.12 11.07
N ASN A 94 -0.34 -0.84 11.80
CA ASN A 94 1.11 -1.00 12.00
C ASN A 94 1.80 -1.69 10.81
N ALA A 95 1.02 -2.27 9.90
CA ALA A 95 1.53 -2.95 8.71
C ALA A 95 1.43 -2.07 7.44
N LEU A 96 0.87 -0.86 7.55
CA LEU A 96 0.84 0.08 6.44
C LEU A 96 2.21 0.70 6.19
N VAL A 97 2.51 0.93 4.92
CA VAL A 97 3.74 1.60 4.49
C VAL A 97 3.38 2.99 3.96
N ILE A 98 4.01 4.01 4.56
CA ILE A 98 3.86 5.41 4.19
C ILE A 98 5.27 5.95 4.00
N ALA A 99 5.53 6.63 2.89
CA ALA A 99 6.87 7.11 2.54
C ALA A 99 7.26 8.41 3.25
N GLY A 100 6.27 9.25 3.57
CA GLY A 100 6.49 10.56 4.18
C GLY A 100 6.58 10.54 5.71
N GLU A 101 6.82 11.71 6.30
CA GLU A 101 6.79 11.92 7.76
C GLU A 101 5.37 11.99 8.34
N GLU A 102 4.35 11.91 7.47
CA GLU A 102 2.96 11.92 7.87
C GLU A 102 2.63 10.72 8.76
N LYS A 103 1.85 10.99 9.81
CA LYS A 103 1.41 9.95 10.73
C LYS A 103 0.19 9.26 10.15
N VAL A 104 0.06 7.96 10.40
CA VAL A 104 -1.15 7.21 10.05
C VAL A 104 -2.42 7.87 10.62
N ASP A 105 -2.30 8.59 11.75
CA ASP A 105 -3.37 9.37 12.38
C ASP A 105 -3.94 10.48 11.47
N SER A 106 -3.08 11.17 10.71
CA SER A 106 -3.53 12.29 9.86
C SER A 106 -4.31 11.82 8.64
N ILE A 107 -4.12 10.57 8.21
CA ILE A 107 -4.71 10.03 6.99
C ILE A 107 -5.91 9.13 7.20
N GLU A 108 -6.15 8.67 8.43
CA GLU A 108 -7.20 7.70 8.75
C GLU A 108 -8.60 8.18 8.35
N SER A 109 -8.89 9.47 8.56
CA SER A 109 -10.20 10.05 8.19
C SER A 109 -10.42 10.07 6.67
N GLU A 110 -9.36 10.29 5.89
CA GLU A 110 -9.44 10.29 4.43
C GLU A 110 -9.64 8.86 3.92
N LEU A 111 -8.83 7.90 4.37
CA LEU A 111 -8.97 6.48 4.00
C LEU A 111 -10.37 5.92 4.32
N LYS A 112 -10.95 6.33 5.45
CA LYS A 112 -12.31 5.95 5.84
C LYS A 112 -13.37 6.41 4.85
N THR A 113 -13.16 7.56 4.20
CA THR A 113 -14.06 8.08 3.16
C THR A 113 -14.10 7.16 1.94
N TYR A 114 -13.00 6.47 1.65
CA TYR A 114 -12.90 5.47 0.58
C TYR A 114 -13.30 4.06 1.04
N GLY A 115 -13.70 3.85 2.30
CA GLY A 115 -14.09 2.54 2.82
C GLY A 115 -12.92 1.66 3.27
N ILE A 116 -11.75 2.27 3.50
CA ILE A 116 -10.58 1.65 4.11
C ILE A 116 -10.56 2.00 5.60
N TYR A 117 -10.64 0.97 6.44
CA TYR A 117 -10.71 1.11 7.90
C TYR A 117 -9.40 0.64 8.52
N LEU A 118 -8.84 1.42 9.43
CA LEU A 118 -7.61 1.05 10.12
C LEU A 118 -7.94 0.49 11.50
N LYS A 119 -7.24 -0.59 11.87
CA LYS A 119 -7.36 -1.21 13.19
C LYS A 119 -5.97 -1.40 13.80
N ILE A 120 -5.91 -1.25 15.11
CA ILE A 120 -4.75 -1.68 15.89
C ILE A 120 -4.93 -3.18 16.13
N VAL A 121 -4.00 -3.97 15.62
CA VAL A 121 -3.88 -5.39 15.95
C VAL A 121 -2.80 -5.50 17.04
N LEU A 122 -3.18 -6.06 18.18
CA LEU A 122 -2.30 -6.28 19.34
C LEU A 122 -1.50 -7.58 19.20
#